data_AF-A0AAT9GP90-F1
#
_entry.id   AF-A0AAT9GP90-F1
#
_cell.length_a   1.000
_cell.length_b   1.000
_cell.length_c   1.000
_cell.angle_alpha   90.00
_cell.angle_beta   90.00
_cell.angle_gamma   90.00
#
_symmetry.space_group_name_H-M   'P 1'
#
loop_
_entity.id
_entity.type
_entity.pdbx_description
1 polymer ?
#
loop_
_entity_poly.entity_id
_entity_poly.type
_entity_poly.pdbx_seq_one_letter_code
_entity_poly.pdbx_strand_id
1 'polypeptide(L)'
;MKALVLGLIAMVAIATGIFIAGVEGYGPIAYISYHVQVSNSTAEIIPAYINLGNLSSGMKGNVTVNATIVISNNGTYVIQLLHSEKLSKVFSEFNVTIEIANKTLLLNLEQTKVNVNLTAGKYIVYIKIFYEVSNHPRGDLNVNKEPLLIIHPKGDKD
;
A
#
# COMPACT_ATOMS: atom_id res chain seq x y z
N MET A 1 -78.39 22.71 -2.10
CA MET A 1 -78.02 23.26 -3.43
C MET A 1 -77.23 22.19 -4.19
N LYS A 2 -77.67 21.89 -5.41
CA LYS A 2 -76.97 21.06 -6.41
C LYS A 2 -75.94 21.95 -7.12
N ALA A 3 -74.76 21.43 -7.43
CA ALA A 3 -74.08 21.72 -8.70
C ALA A 3 -72.89 20.78 -8.88
N LEU A 4 -73.05 19.94 -9.89
CA LEU A 4 -72.11 19.02 -10.49
C LEU A 4 -71.39 19.82 -11.59
N VAL A 5 -70.05 19.86 -11.62
CA VAL A 5 -69.32 20.20 -12.86
C VAL A 5 -68.04 19.38 -12.95
N LEU A 6 -68.00 18.56 -14.00
CA LEU A 6 -66.84 17.83 -14.51
C LEU A 6 -65.80 18.79 -15.09
N GLY A 7 -64.53 18.43 -14.97
CA GLY A 7 -63.42 19.02 -15.74
C GLY A 7 -62.35 17.98 -16.02
N LEU A 8 -62.50 17.28 -17.14
CA LEU A 8 -61.59 16.27 -17.68
C LEU A 8 -60.41 16.95 -18.40
N ILE A 9 -59.17 16.73 -17.96
CA ILE A 9 -57.99 16.81 -18.86
C ILE A 9 -57.02 15.68 -18.49
N ALA A 10 -57.00 14.66 -19.35
CA ALA A 10 -55.95 13.66 -19.37
C ALA A 10 -54.68 14.29 -19.94
N MET A 11 -53.55 14.09 -19.27
CA MET A 11 -52.25 14.23 -19.92
C MET A 11 -51.38 13.03 -19.57
N VAL A 12 -51.03 12.31 -20.63
CA VAL A 12 -50.26 11.07 -20.66
C VAL A 12 -48.88 11.35 -20.06
N ALA A 13 -48.64 10.86 -18.84
CA ALA A 13 -47.29 10.79 -18.30
C ALA A 13 -46.56 9.64 -19.01
N ILE A 14 -45.69 10.00 -19.95
CA ILE A 14 -44.76 9.08 -20.59
C ILE A 14 -43.84 8.55 -19.48
N ALA A 15 -44.02 7.27 -19.15
CA ALA A 15 -43.16 6.54 -18.25
C ALA A 15 -41.79 6.32 -18.93
N THR A 16 -40.88 7.27 -18.79
CA THR A 16 -39.45 6.95 -18.88
C THR A 16 -39.02 6.49 -17.51
N GLY A 17 -39.06 5.17 -17.32
CA GLY A 17 -38.61 4.50 -16.10
C GLY A 17 -37.16 4.88 -15.81
N ILE A 18 -36.95 5.71 -14.80
CA ILE A 18 -35.66 5.80 -14.13
C ILE A 18 -35.64 4.61 -13.18
N PHE A 19 -35.03 3.51 -13.61
CA PHE A 19 -34.63 2.45 -12.69
C PHE A 19 -33.45 2.98 -11.87
N ILE A 20 -33.74 3.76 -10.82
CA ILE A 20 -32.80 3.87 -9.70
C ILE A 20 -33.02 2.61 -8.89
N ALA A 21 -32.15 1.62 -9.08
CA ALA A 21 -32.01 0.52 -8.13
C ALA A 21 -31.36 1.08 -6.85
N GLY A 22 -32.11 1.91 -6.10
CA GLY A 22 -31.83 2.22 -4.72
C GLY A 22 -32.39 1.09 -3.90
N VAL A 23 -31.56 0.12 -3.53
CA VAL A 23 -31.96 -0.92 -2.60
C VAL A 23 -32.23 -0.22 -1.25
N GLU A 24 -33.47 -0.26 -0.79
CA GLU A 24 -33.79 0.01 0.61
C GLU A 24 -33.04 -1.01 1.46
N GLY A 25 -31.99 -0.56 2.13
CA GLY A 25 -31.14 -1.44 2.90
C GLY A 25 -30.04 -0.67 3.58
N TYR A 26 -30.21 -0.49 4.88
CA TYR A 26 -29.17 -0.23 5.88
C TYR A 26 -27.74 -0.26 5.33
N GLY A 27 -27.17 0.93 5.18
CA GLY A 27 -25.74 1.11 4.93
C GLY A 27 -25.05 1.58 6.21
N PRO A 28 -23.80 1.19 6.47
CA PRO A 28 -23.05 1.72 7.60
C PRO A 28 -22.94 3.26 7.48
N ILE A 29 -23.53 3.97 8.43
CA ILE A 29 -23.46 5.45 8.53
C ILE A 29 -22.11 5.94 9.05
N ALA A 30 -21.27 5.04 9.55
CA ALA A 30 -19.91 5.32 9.97
C ALA A 30 -19.06 4.06 9.83
N TYR A 31 -17.82 4.27 9.41
CA TYR A 31 -16.77 3.26 9.45
C TYR A 31 -15.75 3.72 10.49
N ILE A 32 -15.43 2.84 11.43
CA ILE A 32 -14.34 3.05 12.38
C ILE A 32 -13.18 2.12 12.00
N SER A 33 -11.98 2.67 11.97
CA SER A 33 -10.74 1.90 11.86
C SER A 33 -9.89 2.26 13.06
N TYR A 34 -9.54 1.26 13.86
CA TYR A 34 -8.65 1.40 15.00
C TYR A 34 -7.47 0.46 14.84
N HIS A 35 -6.28 0.90 15.26
CA HIS A 35 -5.12 0.05 15.44
C HIS A 35 -4.82 0.00 16.93
N VAL A 36 -5.17 -1.10 17.59
CA VAL A 36 -4.78 -1.34 18.98
C VAL A 36 -3.34 -1.85 18.97
N GLN A 37 -2.41 -1.03 19.44
CA GLN A 37 -1.05 -1.49 19.75
C GLN A 37 -1.13 -2.43 20.95
N VAL A 38 -1.01 -3.74 20.68
CA VAL A 38 -0.73 -4.73 21.72
C VAL A 38 0.78 -4.72 21.93
N SER A 39 1.22 -4.03 22.98
CA SER A 39 2.64 -3.78 23.27
C SER A 39 3.40 -5.07 23.60
N ASN A 40 4.16 -5.56 22.61
CA ASN A 40 5.54 -6.04 22.77
C ASN A 40 6.41 -5.53 21.60
N SER A 41 6.03 -4.42 20.96
CA SER A 41 6.79 -3.85 19.85
C SER A 41 8.04 -3.16 20.39
N THR A 42 9.21 -3.70 20.05
CA THR A 42 10.52 -3.13 20.37
C THR A 42 10.92 -1.99 19.41
N ALA A 43 9.98 -1.48 18.60
CA ALA A 43 10.21 -0.37 17.68
C ALA A 43 8.95 0.43 17.35
N GLU A 44 9.12 1.72 17.07
CA GLU A 44 8.11 2.61 16.47
C GLU A 44 8.56 2.95 15.04
N ILE A 45 7.67 2.83 14.05
CA ILE A 45 8.01 3.03 12.63
C ILE A 45 7.06 4.05 12.03
N ILE A 46 7.62 5.13 11.48
CA ILE A 46 6.91 6.06 10.60
C ILE A 46 7.24 5.62 9.16
N PRO A 47 6.28 4.98 8.45
CA PRO A 47 6.55 4.38 7.16
C PRO A 47 6.76 5.44 6.07
N ALA A 48 7.56 5.08 5.08
CA ALA A 48 7.65 5.83 3.83
C ALA A 48 6.59 5.33 2.83
N TYR A 49 5.93 6.24 2.14
CA TYR A 49 5.01 5.92 1.05
C TYR A 49 5.71 6.08 -0.29
N ILE A 50 5.73 5.02 -1.09
CA ILE A 50 6.35 5.00 -2.41
C ILE A 50 5.25 5.01 -3.45
N ASN A 51 5.29 5.99 -4.34
CA ASN A 51 4.44 6.05 -5.52
C ASN A 51 5.34 6.06 -6.75
N LEU A 52 5.26 5.00 -7.56
CA LEU A 52 6.01 4.89 -8.81
C LEU A 52 5.32 5.58 -9.99
N GLY A 53 4.07 6.02 -9.82
CA GLY A 53 3.25 6.59 -10.87
C GLY A 53 2.73 5.55 -11.86
N ASN A 54 2.37 6.02 -13.06
CA ASN A 54 1.95 5.14 -14.15
C ASN A 54 3.18 4.62 -14.89
N LEU A 55 3.32 3.30 -14.96
CA LEU A 55 4.48 2.63 -15.53
C LEU A 55 4.14 1.99 -16.87
N SER A 56 5.07 2.06 -17.82
CA SER A 56 4.97 1.38 -19.13
C SER A 56 5.96 0.22 -19.22
N SER A 57 5.70 -0.76 -20.08
CA SER A 57 6.64 -1.87 -20.35
C SER A 57 8.03 -1.36 -20.75
N GLY A 58 9.08 -1.95 -20.19
CA GLY A 58 10.47 -1.54 -20.42
C GLY A 58 10.88 -0.22 -19.75
N MET A 59 9.97 0.46 -19.04
CA MET A 59 10.27 1.72 -18.36
C MET A 59 11.25 1.47 -17.21
N LYS A 60 12.34 2.25 -17.21
CA LYS A 60 13.29 2.32 -16.10
C LYS A 60 13.01 3.55 -15.26
N GLY A 61 13.22 3.44 -13.97
CA GLY A 61 13.06 4.56 -13.07
C GLY A 61 13.83 4.40 -11.78
N ASN A 62 13.93 5.51 -11.05
CA ASN A 62 14.38 5.50 -9.68
C ASN A 62 13.45 6.36 -8.83
N VAL A 63 13.31 5.98 -7.56
CA VAL A 63 12.60 6.76 -6.55
C VAL A 63 13.39 6.71 -5.26
N THR A 64 13.38 7.81 -4.51
CA THR A 64 14.01 7.90 -3.20
C THR A 64 13.01 8.42 -2.19
N VAL A 65 12.91 7.74 -1.05
CA VAL A 65 12.03 8.12 0.05
C VAL A 65 12.73 7.90 1.39
N ASN A 66 12.26 8.60 2.40
CA ASN A 66 12.81 8.49 3.75
C ASN A 66 11.76 7.93 4.69
N ALA A 67 12.14 6.94 5.49
CA ALA A 67 11.37 6.48 6.63
C ALA A 67 12.06 6.90 7.93
N THR A 68 11.31 6.93 9.02
CA THR A 68 11.90 7.09 10.36
C THR A 68 11.59 5.85 11.17
N ILE A 69 12.62 5.26 11.78
CA ILE A 69 12.46 4.13 12.68
C ILE A 69 13.04 4.48 14.05
N VAL A 70 12.37 4.05 15.11
CA VAL A 70 12.84 4.11 16.48
C VAL A 70 13.07 2.68 16.92
N ILE A 71 14.32 2.36 17.25
CA ILE A 71 14.73 1.06 17.77
C ILE A 71 14.79 1.17 19.28
N SER A 72 14.04 0.34 20.00
CA SER A 72 14.02 0.37 21.47
C SER A 72 15.13 -0.46 22.11
N ASN A 73 15.60 -1.51 21.42
CA ASN A 73 16.60 -2.45 21.95
C ASN A 73 17.76 -2.66 20.98
N ASN A 74 18.98 -2.74 21.52
CA ASN A 74 20.16 -3.15 20.75
C ASN A 74 19.95 -4.58 20.24
N GLY A 75 20.32 -4.86 18.99
CA GLY A 75 20.26 -6.21 18.45
C GLY A 75 20.45 -6.30 16.94
N THR A 76 20.30 -7.52 16.43
CA THR A 76 20.24 -7.78 14.99
C THR A 76 18.79 -7.70 14.52
N TYR A 77 18.56 -6.91 13.49
CA TYR A 77 17.27 -6.77 12.81
C TYR A 77 17.38 -7.33 11.40
N VAL A 78 16.29 -7.88 10.91
CA VAL A 78 16.13 -8.34 9.52
C VAL A 78 15.31 -7.30 8.79
N ILE A 79 15.82 -6.79 7.68
CA ILE A 79 15.03 -6.02 6.71
C ILE A 79 14.68 -6.95 5.57
N GLN A 80 13.39 -7.00 5.22
CA GLN A 80 12.87 -7.90 4.20
C GLN A 80 12.09 -7.13 3.12
N LEU A 81 12.37 -7.46 1.86
CA LEU A 81 11.56 -7.15 0.69
C LEU A 81 10.40 -8.14 0.61
N LEU A 82 9.18 -7.63 0.67
CA LEU A 82 7.96 -8.42 0.56
C LEU A 82 7.57 -8.62 -0.91
N HIS A 83 6.73 -9.63 -1.14
CA HIS A 83 6.08 -9.87 -2.43
C HIS A 83 7.04 -10.06 -3.62
N SER A 84 8.26 -10.54 -3.40
CA SER A 84 9.26 -10.73 -4.47
C SER A 84 8.76 -11.53 -5.66
N GLU A 85 7.92 -12.55 -5.45
CA GLU A 85 7.31 -13.34 -6.52
C GLU A 85 6.28 -12.54 -7.35
N LYS A 86 5.54 -11.61 -6.73
CA LYS A 86 4.66 -10.70 -7.47
C LYS A 86 5.49 -9.67 -8.23
N LEU A 87 6.49 -9.09 -7.55
CA LEU A 87 7.38 -8.09 -8.13
C LEU A 87 8.13 -8.65 -9.35
N SER A 88 8.60 -9.90 -9.32
CA SER A 88 9.30 -10.52 -10.45
C SER A 88 8.43 -10.79 -11.67
N LYS A 89 7.09 -10.80 -11.52
CA LYS A 89 6.15 -10.89 -12.66
C LYS A 89 5.97 -9.54 -13.35
N VAL A 90 6.18 -8.44 -12.65
CA VAL A 90 5.99 -7.07 -13.16
C VAL A 90 7.32 -6.44 -13.59
N PHE A 91 8.38 -6.63 -12.81
CA PHE A 91 9.68 -6.01 -12.99
C PHE A 91 10.72 -7.05 -13.43
N SER A 92 11.52 -6.72 -14.44
CA SER A 92 12.72 -7.48 -14.79
C SER A 92 13.90 -7.15 -13.88
N GLU A 93 13.91 -5.93 -13.31
CA GLU A 93 14.88 -5.51 -12.31
C GLU A 93 14.16 -4.73 -11.20
N PHE A 94 14.46 -5.06 -9.94
CA PHE A 94 13.94 -4.33 -8.79
C PHE A 94 14.98 -4.36 -7.67
N ASN A 95 15.76 -3.29 -7.59
CA ASN A 95 16.88 -3.13 -6.68
C ASN A 95 16.57 -2.07 -5.64
N VAL A 96 16.68 -2.44 -4.37
CA VAL A 96 16.46 -1.56 -3.22
C VAL A 96 17.78 -1.35 -2.49
N THR A 97 18.23 -0.11 -2.43
CA THR A 97 19.35 0.34 -1.61
C THR A 97 18.81 1.05 -0.38
N ILE A 98 19.24 0.62 0.80
CA ILE A 98 18.80 1.15 2.09
C ILE A 98 20.02 1.68 2.82
N GLU A 99 19.99 2.96 3.21
CA GLU A 99 21.00 3.55 4.07
C GLU A 99 20.44 3.80 5.46
N ILE A 100 21.05 3.18 6.46
CA ILE A 100 20.66 3.29 7.86
C ILE A 100 21.91 3.17 8.75
N ALA A 101 22.07 4.08 9.72
CA ALA A 101 23.18 4.05 10.67
C ALA A 101 24.58 3.97 9.98
N ASN A 102 24.76 4.74 8.90
CA ASN A 102 25.97 4.73 8.04
C ASN A 102 26.28 3.37 7.39
N LYS A 103 25.30 2.49 7.27
CA LYS A 103 25.41 1.21 6.57
C LYS A 103 24.54 1.25 5.31
N THR A 104 25.08 0.73 4.21
CA THR A 104 24.35 0.52 2.96
C THR A 104 23.98 -0.95 2.84
N LEU A 105 22.70 -1.22 2.66
CA LEU A 105 22.13 -2.55 2.54
C LEU A 105 21.47 -2.69 1.17
N LEU A 106 21.58 -3.88 0.58
CA LEU A 106 21.06 -4.18 -0.75
C LEU A 106 20.06 -5.33 -0.68
N LEU A 107 18.89 -5.11 -1.28
CA LEU A 107 17.85 -6.09 -1.48
C LEU A 107 17.44 -6.10 -2.95
N ASN A 108 17.09 -7.27 -3.46
CA ASN A 108 16.55 -7.43 -4.81
C ASN A 108 15.63 -8.64 -4.88
N LEU A 109 15.19 -9.00 -6.08
CA LEU A 109 14.26 -10.12 -6.29
C LEU A 109 14.85 -11.49 -5.87
N GLU A 110 16.17 -11.64 -5.83
CA GLU A 110 16.88 -12.86 -5.44
C GLU A 110 17.32 -12.82 -3.97
N GLN A 111 17.82 -11.66 -3.51
CA GLN A 111 18.24 -11.39 -2.14
C GLN A 111 17.17 -10.54 -1.44
N THR A 112 16.15 -11.21 -0.90
CA THR A 112 14.97 -10.55 -0.31
C THR A 112 15.12 -10.20 1.17
N LYS A 113 16.21 -10.62 1.83
CA LYS A 113 16.47 -10.37 3.26
C LYS A 113 17.90 -9.93 3.48
N VAL A 114 18.10 -9.02 4.44
CA VAL A 114 19.43 -8.58 4.89
C VAL A 114 19.41 -8.31 6.39
N ASN A 115 20.48 -8.68 7.08
CA ASN A 115 20.63 -8.46 8.52
C ASN A 115 21.38 -7.14 8.78
N VAL A 116 20.96 -6.41 9.80
CA VAL A 116 21.63 -5.19 10.26
C VAL A 116 21.66 -5.14 11.79
N ASN A 117 22.84 -4.89 12.34
CA ASN A 117 22.98 -4.61 13.77
C ASN A 117 22.70 -3.14 14.03
N LEU A 118 21.72 -2.88 14.88
CA LEU A 118 21.27 -1.55 15.29
C LEU A 118 21.33 -1.44 16.82
N THR A 119 21.66 -0.24 17.30
CA THR A 119 21.53 0.11 18.71
C THR A 119 20.17 0.77 18.95
N ALA A 120 19.76 0.91 20.20
CA ALA A 120 18.60 1.70 20.56
C ALA A 120 18.83 3.15 20.11
N GLY A 121 17.80 3.77 19.51
CA GLY A 121 17.89 5.10 18.96
C GLY A 121 16.91 5.35 17.82
N LYS A 122 16.88 6.60 17.36
CA LYS A 122 16.07 7.06 16.23
C LYS A 122 16.94 7.16 14.98
N TYR A 123 16.48 6.54 13.89
CA TYR A 123 17.18 6.51 12.61
C TYR A 123 16.31 7.09 11.51
N ILE A 124 16.94 7.90 10.65
CA ILE A 124 16.40 8.19 9.32
C ILE A 124 16.91 7.09 8.40
N VAL A 125 16.01 6.46 7.67
CA VAL A 125 16.29 5.38 6.72
C VAL A 125 16.06 5.94 5.33
N TYR A 126 17.13 6.04 4.54
CA TYR A 126 17.03 6.46 3.14
C TYR A 126 16.85 5.23 2.27
N ILE A 127 15.75 5.18 1.52
CA ILE A 127 15.38 4.04 0.67
C ILE A 127 15.41 4.54 -0.77
N LYS A 128 16.29 3.96 -1.57
CA LYS A 128 16.36 4.19 -3.01
C LYS A 128 15.95 2.91 -3.73
N ILE A 129 14.98 3.02 -4.63
CA ILE A 129 14.56 1.93 -5.50
C ILE A 129 14.98 2.27 -6.92
N PHE A 130 15.67 1.35 -7.56
CA PHE A 130 15.85 1.33 -9.01
C PHE A 130 15.04 0.17 -9.57
N TYR A 131 14.32 0.41 -10.65
CA TYR A 131 13.50 -0.62 -11.29
C TYR A 131 13.54 -0.54 -12.81
N GLU A 132 13.28 -1.70 -13.43
CA GLU A 132 12.93 -1.84 -14.84
C GLU A 132 11.68 -2.69 -14.95
N VAL A 133 10.64 -2.14 -15.57
CA VAL A 133 9.40 -2.87 -15.85
C VAL A 133 9.68 -3.89 -16.94
N SER A 134 9.23 -5.12 -16.76
CA SER A 134 9.33 -6.16 -17.78
C SER A 134 8.72 -5.67 -19.10
N ASN A 135 9.26 -6.12 -20.25
CA ASN A 135 8.64 -5.86 -21.55
C ASN A 135 7.24 -6.49 -21.68
N HIS A 136 6.99 -7.55 -20.91
CA HIS A 136 5.70 -8.25 -20.84
C HIS A 136 5.30 -8.44 -19.37
N PRO A 137 4.91 -7.37 -18.66
CA PRO A 137 4.55 -7.47 -17.25
C PRO A 137 3.29 -8.32 -17.10
N ARG A 138 3.25 -9.15 -16.07
CA ARG A 138 2.15 -10.06 -15.74
C ARG A 138 1.79 -9.96 -14.26
N GLY A 139 0.66 -10.53 -13.88
CA GLY A 139 0.19 -10.52 -12.49
C GLY A 139 -0.54 -9.23 -12.12
N ASP A 140 -0.36 -8.78 -10.89
CA ASP A 140 -1.05 -7.59 -10.34
C ASP A 140 -0.46 -6.31 -10.95
N LEU A 141 -1.11 -5.77 -11.98
CA LEU A 141 -0.69 -4.53 -12.65
C LEU A 141 -1.13 -3.25 -11.92
N ASN A 142 -1.98 -3.39 -10.89
CA ASN A 142 -2.47 -2.29 -10.07
C ASN A 142 -2.30 -2.66 -8.60
N VAL A 143 -1.38 -1.98 -7.92
CA VAL A 143 -1.09 -2.18 -6.49
C VAL A 143 -1.37 -0.89 -5.74
N ASN A 144 -2.07 -0.97 -4.61
CA ASN A 144 -2.44 0.20 -3.80
C ASN A 144 -2.14 -0.06 -2.33
N LYS A 145 -1.23 0.75 -1.75
CA LYS A 145 -0.86 0.73 -0.32
C LYS A 145 -0.45 -0.66 0.22
N GLU A 146 0.15 -1.49 -0.62
CA GLU A 146 0.72 -2.78 -0.20
C GLU A 146 2.09 -2.55 0.46
N PRO A 147 2.39 -3.23 1.60
CA PRO A 147 3.67 -3.08 2.27
C PRO A 147 4.81 -3.66 1.42
N LEU A 148 5.83 -2.86 1.16
CA LEU A 148 6.97 -3.28 0.33
C LEU A 148 8.15 -3.79 1.17
N LEU A 149 8.46 -3.10 2.28
CA LEU A 149 9.58 -3.40 3.15
C LEU A 149 9.10 -3.54 4.59
N ILE A 150 9.67 -4.50 5.31
CA ILE A 150 9.48 -4.64 6.75
C ILE A 150 10.83 -4.76 7.46
N ILE A 151 10.85 -4.39 8.73
CA ILE A 151 11.96 -4.62 9.64
C ILE A 151 11.45 -5.30 10.90
N HIS A 152 12.16 -6.31 11.38
CA HIS A 152 11.83 -7.00 12.63
C HIS A 152 13.10 -7.55 13.32
N PRO A 153 13.06 -7.81 14.64
CA PRO A 153 14.18 -8.47 15.33
C PRO A 153 14.48 -9.84 14.72
N LYS A 154 15.77 -10.21 14.67
CA LYS A 154 16.22 -11.55 14.28
C LYS A 154 15.99 -12.50 15.46
N GLY A 155 14.89 -13.23 15.44
CA GLY A 155 14.51 -14.21 16.48
C GLY A 155 13.03 -14.28 16.83
N ASP A 156 12.20 -13.35 16.32
CA ASP A 156 10.77 -13.32 16.65
C ASP A 156 9.88 -14.27 15.81
N LYS A 157 10.42 -14.95 14.78
CA LYS A 157 9.70 -15.95 13.97
C LYS A 157 10.66 -16.95 13.33
N ASP A 158 10.70 -18.16 13.88
CA ASP A 158 10.81 -19.39 13.10
C ASP A 158 9.42 -20.05 13.07
#